data_AF-A0A6A5GLL4-F1
#
_entry.id   AF-A0A6A5GLL4-F1
#
_cell.length_a   1.000
_cell.length_b   1.000
_cell.length_c   1.000
_cell.angle_alpha   90.00
_cell.angle_beta   90.00
_cell.angle_gamma   90.00
#
_symmetry.space_group_name_H-M   'P 1'
#
loop_
_entity.id
_entity.type
_entity.pdbx_description
1 polymer ?
#
loop_
_entity_poly.entity_id
_entity_poly.type
_entity_poly.pdbx_seq_one_letter_code
_entity_poly.pdbx_strand_id
1 'polypeptide(L)'
;MAEKQVKMKIDPFDNNNEEVKSGKWSWREIHLQFILFTSPLPLFFIITGALKYYDCDFLLAIWMIVMGVLMELELVYISVYFQRLSVESKTELDLDDAIFGQYVGQRLKDPMLQKSIKLHFKIGFLSYFGIAKCYYIVLWSNYCSGFVFWPTLLISLFYGISLVVLVCFSVCKSKPGKHQNMIV
;
A
#
# COMPACT_ATOMS: atom_id res chain seq x y z
N MET A 1 -36.38 -41.93 -3.80
CA MET A 1 -35.88 -41.05 -2.73
C MET A 1 -34.45 -41.44 -2.40
N ALA A 2 -33.50 -40.57 -2.69
CA ALA A 2 -32.15 -40.62 -2.14
C ALA A 2 -31.62 -39.17 -2.15
N GLU A 3 -32.17 -38.35 -1.25
CA GLU A 3 -31.55 -37.07 -0.88
C GLU A 3 -30.33 -37.37 -0.02
N LYS A 4 -29.14 -37.17 -0.60
CA LYS A 4 -27.93 -36.92 0.16
C LYS A 4 -26.90 -36.28 -0.75
N GLN A 5 -26.70 -34.98 -0.59
CA GLN A 5 -25.45 -34.40 -0.06
C GLN A 5 -25.69 -32.89 0.12
N VAL A 6 -25.89 -32.49 1.37
CA VAL A 6 -25.81 -31.08 1.79
C VAL A 6 -24.38 -30.61 1.49
N LYS A 7 -24.18 -29.91 0.37
CA LYS A 7 -23.00 -29.08 0.16
C LYS A 7 -23.18 -27.79 0.95
N MET A 8 -23.02 -27.85 2.27
CA MET A 8 -22.66 -26.66 3.03
C MET A 8 -21.17 -26.42 2.81
N LYS A 9 -20.87 -25.56 1.84
CA LYS A 9 -19.57 -24.88 1.75
C LYS A 9 -19.77 -23.53 2.41
N ILE A 10 -19.73 -23.49 3.74
CA ILE A 10 -19.77 -22.27 4.54
C ILE A 10 -18.37 -22.06 5.11
N ASP A 11 -17.67 -21.05 4.60
CA ASP A 11 -16.51 -20.35 5.20
C ASP A 11 -16.08 -19.21 4.25
N PRO A 12 -15.43 -18.10 4.70
CA PRO A 12 -14.85 -17.87 6.03
C PRO A 12 -15.07 -16.49 6.67
N PHE A 13 -15.96 -15.66 6.12
CA PHE A 13 -16.25 -14.32 6.63
C PHE A 13 -17.64 -14.19 7.25
N ASP A 14 -18.23 -15.31 7.67
CA ASP A 14 -19.62 -15.32 8.12
C ASP A 14 -19.78 -14.59 9.46
N ASN A 15 -20.23 -13.35 9.34
CA ASN A 15 -21.02 -12.68 10.35
C ASN A 15 -22.12 -11.97 9.57
N ASN A 16 -23.27 -12.64 9.43
CA ASN A 16 -24.59 -12.08 9.10
C ASN A 16 -24.56 -10.69 8.44
N ASN A 17 -24.65 -10.70 7.11
CA ASN A 17 -25.30 -9.70 6.26
C ASN A 17 -25.32 -8.26 6.81
N GLU A 18 -24.37 -7.42 6.36
CA GLU A 18 -24.58 -5.99 5.96
C GLU A 18 -23.33 -5.08 6.01
N GLU A 19 -22.14 -5.53 6.43
CA GLU A 19 -20.94 -4.65 6.45
C GLU A 19 -20.02 -4.79 5.22
N VAL A 20 -20.57 -4.72 4.02
CA VAL A 20 -19.76 -4.45 2.82
C VAL A 20 -19.20 -3.03 2.95
N LYS A 21 -17.94 -2.91 3.40
CA LYS A 21 -17.10 -1.68 3.55
C LYS A 21 -16.99 -1.06 4.95
N SER A 22 -16.99 -1.83 6.03
CA SER A 22 -16.47 -1.25 7.29
C SER A 22 -14.96 -1.07 7.21
N GLY A 23 -14.45 0.07 7.73
CA GLY A 23 -13.02 0.35 7.80
C GLY A 23 -12.26 -0.52 8.80
N LYS A 24 -12.92 -1.51 9.40
CA LYS A 24 -12.35 -2.48 10.33
C LYS A 24 -11.91 -3.73 9.54
N TRP A 25 -10.86 -4.37 10.00
CA TRP A 25 -10.32 -5.60 9.42
C TRP A 25 -9.83 -6.51 10.54
N SER A 26 -9.87 -7.82 10.31
CA SER A 26 -9.38 -8.85 11.21
C SER A 26 -8.02 -9.40 10.75
N TRP A 27 -7.17 -9.86 11.68
CA TRP A 27 -5.90 -10.52 11.36
C TRP A 27 -6.02 -11.70 10.41
N ARG A 28 -7.21 -12.34 10.35
CA ARG A 28 -7.52 -13.43 9.40
C ARG A 28 -7.61 -12.98 7.94
N GLU A 29 -7.79 -11.69 7.70
CA GLU A 29 -7.87 -11.08 6.37
C GLU A 29 -6.49 -10.70 5.81
N ILE A 30 -5.40 -10.92 6.56
CA ILE A 30 -4.05 -10.66 6.04
C ILE A 30 -3.66 -11.73 5.03
N HIS A 31 -3.22 -11.30 3.84
CA HIS A 31 -2.61 -12.21 2.88
C HIS A 31 -1.20 -12.61 3.34
N LEU A 32 -1.09 -13.68 4.12
CA LEU A 32 0.13 -14.07 4.83
C LEU A 32 1.36 -14.23 3.90
N GLN A 33 1.18 -14.84 2.73
CA GLN A 33 2.27 -15.00 1.75
C GLN A 33 2.80 -13.65 1.29
N PHE A 34 1.92 -12.66 1.11
CA PHE A 34 2.33 -11.32 0.66
C PHE A 34 3.20 -10.67 1.73
N ILE A 35 2.73 -10.65 2.98
CA ILE A 35 3.47 -10.07 4.11
C ILE A 35 4.82 -10.78 4.34
N LEU A 36 4.87 -12.11 4.23
CA LEU A 36 6.14 -12.84 4.40
C LEU A 36 7.19 -12.44 3.34
N PHE A 37 6.79 -12.16 2.10
CA PHE A 37 7.70 -11.71 1.06
C PHE A 37 8.05 -10.22 1.16
N THR A 38 7.14 -9.38 1.68
CA THR A 38 7.34 -7.93 1.69
C THR A 38 7.92 -7.38 2.99
N SER A 39 7.68 -8.03 4.14
CA SER A 39 8.15 -7.61 5.47
C SER A 39 9.66 -7.61 5.72
N PRO A 40 10.52 -8.39 5.01
CA PRO A 40 11.96 -8.34 5.25
C PRO A 40 12.56 -6.94 5.01
N LEU A 41 12.02 -6.19 4.06
CA LEU A 41 12.51 -4.85 3.73
C LEU A 41 12.18 -3.84 4.86
N PRO A 42 10.93 -3.67 5.31
CA PRO A 42 10.59 -2.87 6.48
C PRO A 42 11.39 -3.23 7.73
N LEU A 43 11.54 -4.54 8.00
CA LEU A 43 12.31 -5.03 9.14
C LEU A 43 13.79 -4.66 9.02
N PHE A 44 14.38 -4.75 7.83
CA PHE A 44 15.74 -4.31 7.59
C PHE A 44 15.93 -2.82 7.93
N PHE A 45 14.99 -1.96 7.58
CA PHE A 45 15.05 -0.53 7.93
C PHE A 45 15.00 -0.31 9.45
N ILE A 46 14.10 -1.01 10.15
CA ILE A 46 13.94 -0.90 11.61
C ILE A 46 15.22 -1.37 12.31
N ILE A 47 15.73 -2.55 11.95
CA ILE A 47 16.92 -3.14 12.56
C ILE A 47 18.16 -2.27 12.28
N THR A 48 18.36 -1.85 11.03
CA THR A 48 19.52 -1.04 10.65
C THR A 48 19.48 0.33 11.32
N GLY A 49 18.32 0.98 11.36
CA GLY A 49 18.14 2.25 12.07
C GLY A 49 18.41 2.12 13.57
N ALA A 50 17.98 1.02 14.20
CA ALA A 50 18.24 0.76 15.62
C ALA A 50 19.73 0.49 15.91
N LEU A 51 20.40 -0.31 15.08
CA LEU A 51 21.81 -0.65 15.25
C LEU A 51 22.73 0.55 14.98
N LYS A 52 22.34 1.44 14.06
CA LYS A 52 23.11 2.62 13.66
C LYS A 52 22.67 3.92 14.33
N TYR A 53 21.86 3.80 15.38
CA TYR A 53 21.32 4.92 16.13
C TYR A 53 22.39 5.86 16.68
N TYR A 54 23.54 5.32 17.12
CA TYR A 54 24.67 6.08 17.68
C TYR A 54 25.86 6.26 16.71
N ASP A 55 25.83 5.59 15.54
CA ASP A 55 26.98 5.49 14.63
C ASP A 55 26.93 6.52 13.47
N CYS A 56 25.78 7.12 13.15
CA CYS A 56 25.61 8.17 12.11
C CYS A 56 24.69 9.32 12.64
N ASP A 57 24.20 10.20 11.75
CA ASP A 57 23.15 11.20 11.97
C ASP A 57 21.92 10.52 12.60
N PHE A 58 21.79 10.75 13.91
CA PHE A 58 20.70 10.27 14.76
C PHE A 58 19.31 10.52 14.16
N LEU A 59 19.11 11.68 13.51
CA LEU A 59 17.83 12.01 12.89
C LEU A 59 17.53 11.11 11.69
N LEU A 60 18.56 10.71 10.94
CA LEU A 60 18.41 9.80 9.81
C LEU A 60 18.08 8.38 10.29
N ALA A 61 18.71 7.94 11.38
CA ALA A 61 18.42 6.65 12.00
C ALA A 61 16.97 6.56 12.53
N ILE A 62 16.49 7.60 13.24
CA ILE A 62 15.08 7.67 13.64
C ILE A 62 14.17 7.64 12.42
N TRP A 63 14.50 8.45 11.41
CA TRP A 63 13.69 8.52 10.19
C TRP A 63 13.58 7.17 9.50
N MET A 64 14.66 6.39 9.42
CA MET A 64 14.64 5.03 8.86
C MET A 64 13.70 4.10 9.64
N ILE A 65 13.72 4.16 10.98
CA ILE A 65 12.82 3.36 11.82
C ILE A 65 11.36 3.74 11.55
N VAL A 66 11.06 5.04 11.51
CA VAL A 66 9.71 5.55 11.23
C VAL A 66 9.24 5.11 9.85
N MET A 67 10.08 5.23 8.82
CA MET A 67 9.76 4.79 7.46
C MET A 67 9.52 3.28 7.39
N GLY A 68 10.32 2.47 8.10
CA GLY A 68 10.11 1.03 8.19
C GLY A 68 8.74 0.68 8.77
N VAL A 69 8.35 1.30 9.89
CA VAL A 69 7.03 1.07 10.52
C VAL A 69 5.89 1.50 9.60
N LEU A 70 6.00 2.67 8.97
CA LEU A 70 4.96 3.18 8.07
C LEU A 70 4.81 2.30 6.82
N MET A 71 5.92 1.82 6.26
CA MET A 71 5.92 0.90 5.12
C MET A 71 5.30 -0.45 5.47
N GLU A 72 5.62 -1.03 6.63
CA GLU A 72 4.97 -2.26 7.09
C GLU A 72 3.45 -2.07 7.23
N LEU A 73 3.02 -0.95 7.81
CA LEU A 73 1.61 -0.65 7.98
C LEU A 73 0.89 -0.43 6.63
N GLU A 74 1.57 0.17 5.65
CA GLU A 74 1.08 0.27 4.26
C GLU A 74 0.92 -1.12 3.62
N LEU A 75 1.92 -1.97 3.75
CA LEU A 75 1.90 -3.34 3.23
C LEU A 75 0.78 -4.18 3.86
N VAL A 76 0.50 -3.98 5.15
CA VAL A 76 -0.65 -4.62 5.81
C VAL A 76 -1.96 -4.20 5.15
N TYR A 77 -2.18 -2.90 4.90
CA TYR A 77 -3.40 -2.46 4.20
C TYR A 77 -3.52 -3.03 2.78
N ILE A 78 -2.41 -3.09 2.04
CA ILE A 78 -2.36 -3.68 0.70
C ILE A 78 -2.63 -5.19 0.77
N SER A 79 -2.08 -5.89 1.76
CA SER A 79 -2.27 -7.33 1.94
C SER A 79 -3.73 -7.69 2.22
N VAL A 80 -4.41 -6.91 3.06
CA VAL A 80 -5.83 -7.09 3.37
C VAL A 80 -6.67 -6.82 2.12
N TYR A 81 -6.34 -5.76 1.37
CA TYR A 81 -6.99 -5.48 0.09
C TYR A 81 -6.85 -6.64 -0.90
N PHE A 82 -5.65 -7.20 -1.07
CA PHE A 82 -5.44 -8.33 -1.97
C PHE A 82 -6.14 -9.61 -1.50
N GLN A 83 -6.20 -9.88 -0.20
CA GLN A 83 -6.94 -11.02 0.34
C GLN A 83 -8.43 -10.88 0.05
N ARG A 84 -9.02 -9.70 0.29
CA ARG A 84 -10.44 -9.43 0.00
C ARG A 84 -10.74 -9.62 -1.49
N LEU A 85 -9.89 -9.07 -2.36
CA LEU A 85 -10.01 -9.23 -3.82
C LEU A 85 -9.92 -10.71 -4.24
N SER A 86 -8.99 -11.47 -3.64
CA SER A 86 -8.80 -12.90 -3.92
C SER A 86 -10.01 -13.74 -3.52
N VAL A 87 -10.65 -13.43 -2.39
CA VAL A 87 -11.85 -14.16 -1.96
C VAL A 87 -13.07 -13.78 -2.81
N GLU A 88 -13.27 -12.49 -3.10
CA GLU A 88 -14.35 -12.02 -3.99
C GLU A 88 -14.29 -12.69 -5.37
N SER A 89 -13.10 -12.78 -5.96
CA SER A 89 -12.89 -13.47 -7.25
C SER A 89 -13.14 -14.99 -7.22
N LYS A 90 -13.12 -15.62 -6.04
CA LYS A 90 -13.37 -17.06 -5.87
C LYS A 90 -14.83 -17.37 -5.57
N THR A 91 -15.61 -16.38 -5.13
CA THR A 91 -17.03 -16.49 -4.82
C THR A 91 -17.95 -16.05 -5.95
N GLU A 92 -17.44 -15.38 -7.00
CA GLU A 92 -18.19 -15.02 -8.21
C GLU A 92 -18.60 -16.25 -9.05
N LEU A 93 -19.71 -16.85 -8.64
CA LEU A 93 -20.68 -17.51 -9.52
C LEU A 93 -21.73 -16.48 -10.01
N ASP A 94 -21.32 -15.21 -10.13
CA ASP A 94 -22.09 -14.04 -10.60
C ASP A 94 -21.49 -13.49 -11.90
N LEU A 95 -21.37 -14.38 -12.90
CA LEU A 95 -20.85 -14.02 -14.22
C LEU A 95 -21.68 -12.90 -14.90
N ASP A 96 -22.93 -12.71 -14.50
CA ASP A 96 -23.83 -11.71 -15.07
C ASP A 96 -23.68 -10.31 -14.43
N ASP A 97 -23.43 -10.21 -13.12
CA ASP A 97 -23.14 -8.92 -12.46
C ASP A 97 -21.73 -8.41 -12.77
N ALA A 98 -20.79 -9.30 -13.10
CA ALA A 98 -19.46 -8.93 -13.59
C ALA A 98 -19.50 -8.26 -14.98
N ILE A 99 -20.49 -8.59 -15.83
CA ILE A 99 -20.65 -7.98 -17.16
C ILE A 99 -21.24 -6.57 -17.07
N PHE A 100 -22.10 -6.28 -16.08
CA PHE A 100 -22.74 -4.97 -15.94
C PHE A 100 -22.15 -4.08 -14.83
N GLY A 101 -21.41 -4.64 -13.86
CA GLY A 101 -20.76 -3.91 -12.75
C GLY A 101 -19.32 -3.44 -13.02
N GLN A 102 -18.68 -3.94 -14.08
CA GLN A 102 -17.28 -3.62 -14.41
C GLN A 102 -17.04 -2.23 -15.02
N TYR A 103 -18.04 -1.34 -15.09
CA TYR A 103 -17.82 0.03 -15.54
C TYR A 103 -17.40 0.96 -14.39
N VAL A 104 -16.09 0.91 -14.11
CA VAL A 104 -15.24 2.09 -13.80
C VAL A 104 -15.30 2.71 -12.37
N GLY A 105 -16.24 2.33 -11.50
CA GLY A 105 -16.46 3.05 -10.22
C GLY A 105 -16.17 2.35 -8.88
N GLN A 106 -16.16 1.01 -8.82
CA GLN A 106 -16.22 0.27 -7.54
C GLN A 106 -14.86 -0.16 -6.97
N ARG A 107 -13.84 -0.46 -7.79
CA ARG A 107 -12.52 -0.93 -7.29
C ARG A 107 -11.77 0.08 -6.42
N LEU A 108 -12.04 1.38 -6.56
CA LEU A 108 -11.45 2.47 -5.75
C LEU A 108 -12.22 2.78 -4.45
N LYS A 109 -13.33 2.06 -4.17
CA LYS A 109 -14.14 2.26 -2.97
C LYS A 109 -13.74 1.37 -1.78
N ASP A 110 -12.75 0.48 -1.93
CA ASP A 110 -12.29 -0.31 -0.79
C ASP A 110 -11.62 0.63 0.25
N PRO A 111 -12.08 0.62 1.51
CA PRO A 111 -11.56 1.51 2.55
C PRO A 111 -10.10 1.22 2.91
N MET A 112 -9.59 -0.01 2.72
CA MET A 112 -8.19 -0.38 2.95
C MET A 112 -7.29 0.18 1.87
N LEU A 113 -7.70 0.10 0.60
CA LEU A 113 -6.98 0.74 -0.49
C LEU A 113 -6.92 2.27 -0.30
N GLN A 114 -8.02 2.89 0.13
CA GLN A 114 -8.02 4.33 0.44
C GLN A 114 -7.11 4.68 1.63
N LYS A 115 -7.07 3.85 2.68
CA LYS A 115 -6.14 4.02 3.80
C LYS A 115 -4.69 3.89 3.35
N SER A 116 -4.39 2.89 2.54
CA SER A 116 -3.06 2.68 1.94
C SER A 116 -2.64 3.89 1.11
N ILE A 117 -3.49 4.38 0.21
CA ILE A 117 -3.18 5.56 -0.61
C ILE A 117 -2.96 6.79 0.26
N LYS A 118 -3.84 7.08 1.23
CA LYS A 118 -3.67 8.21 2.16
C LYS A 118 -2.35 8.12 2.94
N LEU A 119 -1.98 6.92 3.36
CA LEU A 119 -0.71 6.68 4.03
C LEU A 119 0.47 6.87 3.07
N HIS A 120 0.39 6.35 1.85
CA HIS A 120 1.39 6.54 0.80
C HIS A 120 1.67 8.01 0.53
N PHE A 121 0.63 8.86 0.48
CA PHE A 121 0.79 10.31 0.38
C PHE A 121 1.59 10.88 1.55
N LYS A 122 1.27 10.48 2.79
CA LYS A 122 2.02 10.92 3.98
C LYS A 122 3.48 10.46 3.95
N ILE A 123 3.72 9.21 3.55
CA ILE A 123 5.07 8.65 3.41
C ILE A 123 5.83 9.39 2.29
N GLY A 124 5.18 9.67 1.16
CA GLY A 124 5.75 10.45 0.07
C GLY A 124 6.11 11.89 0.47
N PHE A 125 5.33 12.55 1.32
CA PHE A 125 5.74 13.84 1.88
C PHE A 125 6.93 13.70 2.85
N LEU A 126 6.93 12.65 3.67
CA LEU A 126 8.03 12.36 4.60
C LEU A 126 9.32 11.94 3.86
N SER A 127 9.20 11.42 2.64
CA SER A 127 10.32 10.97 1.82
C SER A 127 11.24 12.11 1.40
N TYR A 128 10.71 13.33 1.23
CA TYR A 128 11.48 14.54 0.96
C TYR A 128 12.48 14.86 2.07
N PHE A 129 12.18 14.54 3.33
CA PHE A 129 13.13 14.70 4.42
C PHE A 129 14.37 13.83 4.21
N GLY A 130 14.18 12.56 3.83
CA GLY A 130 15.29 11.65 3.54
C GLY A 130 16.11 12.11 2.32
N ILE A 131 15.47 12.62 1.26
CA ILE A 131 16.17 13.22 0.11
C ILE A 131 17.02 14.40 0.56
N ALA A 132 16.44 15.34 1.32
CA ALA A 132 17.12 16.54 1.79
C ALA A 132 18.32 16.20 2.69
N LYS A 133 18.15 15.22 3.60
CA LYS A 133 19.23 14.73 4.46
C LYS A 133 20.35 14.05 3.68
N CYS A 134 20.03 13.16 2.75
CA CYS A 134 21.04 12.54 1.87
C CYS A 134 21.78 13.60 1.04
N TYR A 135 21.07 14.58 0.50
CA TYR A 135 21.67 15.69 -0.25
C TYR A 135 22.64 16.51 0.62
N TYR A 136 22.26 16.82 1.87
CA TYR A 136 23.13 17.53 2.81
C TYR A 136 24.40 16.74 3.15
N ILE A 137 24.28 15.43 3.36
CA ILE A 137 25.43 14.54 3.63
C ILE A 137 26.44 14.58 2.49
N VAL A 138 25.96 14.51 1.24
CA VAL A 138 26.82 14.59 0.04
C VAL A 138 27.49 15.95 -0.08
N LEU A 139 26.74 17.05 0.07
CA LEU A 139 27.27 18.40 -0.04
C LEU A 139 28.34 18.73 1.00
N TRP A 140 28.13 18.30 2.24
CA TRP A 140 29.03 18.61 3.36
C TRP A 140 30.14 17.57 3.54
N SER A 141 30.20 16.55 2.67
CA SER A 141 31.14 15.42 2.79
C SER A 141 31.13 14.77 4.18
N ASN A 142 29.95 14.75 4.81
CA ASN A 142 29.80 14.13 6.12
C ASN A 142 29.95 12.62 5.99
N TYR A 143 30.78 12.02 6.84
CA TYR A 143 30.91 10.57 6.88
C TYR A 143 29.61 9.96 7.43
N CYS A 144 28.90 9.20 6.59
CA CYS A 144 27.82 8.32 7.05
C CYS A 144 28.02 6.91 6.50
N SER A 145 27.59 5.93 7.27
CA SER A 145 27.62 4.53 6.84
C SER A 145 26.79 4.35 5.57
N GLY A 146 27.35 3.66 4.57
CA GLY A 146 26.64 3.28 3.36
C GLY A 146 25.38 2.45 3.64
N PHE A 147 25.35 1.72 4.77
CA PHE A 147 24.18 0.94 5.21
C PHE A 147 23.01 1.80 5.68
N VAL A 148 23.23 3.09 5.96
CA VAL A 148 22.18 4.05 6.34
C VAL A 148 21.87 4.95 5.16
N PHE A 149 22.91 5.47 4.49
CA PHE A 149 22.78 6.40 3.38
C PHE A 149 22.03 5.80 2.18
N TRP A 150 22.49 4.66 1.66
CA TRP A 150 21.92 4.09 0.42
C TRP A 150 20.48 3.62 0.59
N PRO A 151 20.11 2.88 1.66
CA PRO A 151 18.72 2.48 1.85
C PRO A 151 17.79 3.69 2.03
N THR A 152 18.25 4.72 2.76
CA THR A 152 17.48 5.97 2.91
C THR A 152 17.25 6.65 1.58
N LEU A 153 18.30 6.82 0.78
CA LEU A 153 18.17 7.46 -0.54
C LEU A 153 17.22 6.68 -1.45
N LEU A 154 17.37 5.35 -1.52
CA LEU A 154 16.55 4.50 -2.38
C LEU A 154 15.07 4.55 -1.98
N ILE A 155 14.74 4.41 -0.70
CA ILE A 155 13.34 4.43 -0.25
C ILE A 155 12.72 5.81 -0.43
N SER A 156 13.51 6.87 -0.18
CA SER A 156 13.08 8.23 -0.41
C SER A 156 12.75 8.51 -1.87
N LEU A 157 13.61 8.06 -2.79
CA LEU A 157 13.38 8.19 -4.23
C LEU A 157 12.19 7.36 -4.68
N PHE A 158 12.05 6.12 -4.20
CA PHE A 158 10.90 5.27 -4.50
C PHE A 158 9.58 5.98 -4.16
N TYR A 159 9.43 6.42 -2.90
CA TYR A 159 8.22 7.11 -2.44
C TYR A 159 8.03 8.49 -3.07
N GLY A 160 9.12 9.19 -3.40
CA GLY A 160 9.05 10.46 -4.12
C GLY A 160 8.53 10.27 -5.55
N ILE A 161 9.09 9.32 -6.30
CA ILE A 161 8.68 9.03 -7.69
C ILE A 161 7.26 8.47 -7.73
N SER A 162 6.91 7.53 -6.84
CA SER A 162 5.56 6.96 -6.80
C SER A 162 4.51 8.02 -6.47
N LEU A 163 4.82 8.98 -5.57
CA LEU A 163 3.95 10.11 -5.28
C LEU A 163 3.73 10.99 -6.53
N VAL A 164 4.81 11.33 -7.25
CA VAL A 164 4.73 12.11 -8.49
C VAL A 164 3.85 11.39 -9.51
N VAL A 165 4.03 10.08 -9.70
CA VAL A 165 3.21 9.27 -10.60
C VAL A 165 1.74 9.29 -10.19
N LEU A 166 1.42 9.13 -8.91
CA LEU A 166 0.04 9.17 -8.41
C LEU A 166 -0.61 10.53 -8.61
N VAL A 167 0.12 11.62 -8.39
CA VAL A 167 -0.36 12.99 -8.61
C VAL A 167 -0.57 13.24 -10.10
N CYS A 168 0.40 12.90 -10.96
CA CYS A 168 0.26 13.02 -12.42
C CYS A 168 -0.93 12.22 -12.94
N PHE A 169 -1.09 10.98 -12.49
CA PHE A 169 -2.24 10.15 -12.86
C PHE A 169 -3.57 10.79 -12.42
N SER A 170 -3.63 11.31 -11.19
CA SER A 170 -4.82 11.97 -10.66
C SER A 170 -5.19 13.25 -11.44
N VAL A 171 -4.19 14.06 -11.80
CA VAL A 171 -4.38 15.28 -12.61
C VAL A 171 -4.75 14.96 -14.06
N CYS A 172 -4.14 13.94 -14.66
CA CYS A 172 -4.50 13.48 -16.00
C CYS A 172 -5.94 12.95 -16.05
N LYS A 173 -6.39 12.24 -15.00
CA LYS A 173 -7.75 11.72 -14.90
C LYS A 173 -8.79 12.81 -14.61
N SER A 174 -8.43 13.86 -13.88
CA SER A 174 -9.35 14.96 -13.54
C SER A 174 -9.57 15.96 -14.66
N LYS A 175 -8.76 15.92 -15.74
CA LYS A 175 -9.05 16.68 -16.95
C LYS A 175 -10.30 16.08 -17.60
N PRO A 176 -11.46 16.78 -17.61
CA PRO A 176 -12.58 16.32 -18.40
C PRO A 176 -12.10 16.21 -19.84
N GLY A 177 -12.39 15.07 -20.48
CA GLY A 177 -12.11 14.92 -21.89
C GLY A 177 -12.64 16.16 -22.60
N LYS A 178 -11.80 16.77 -23.44
CA LYS A 178 -12.30 17.55 -24.58
C LYS A 178 -13.15 16.57 -25.38
N HIS A 179 -14.42 16.40 -25.03
CA HIS A 179 -15.43 16.01 -26.01
C HIS A 179 -15.38 17.13 -27.03
N GLN A 180 -14.66 16.87 -28.12
CA GLN A 180 -14.83 17.61 -29.35
C GLN A 180 -16.33 17.57 -29.64
N ASN A 181 -16.94 18.75 -29.67
CA ASN A 181 -18.21 18.96 -30.35
C ASN A 181 -18.03 18.42 -31.79
N MET A 182 -18.49 17.20 -32.06
CA MET A 182 -18.85 16.82 -33.42
C MET A 182 -20.23 17.39 -33.67
N ILE A 183 -20.22 18.64 -34.14
CA ILE A 183 -21.25 19.16 -35.03
C ILE A 183 -20.95 18.53 -36.39
N VAL A 184 -21.75 17.56 -36.83
CA VAL A 184 -22.27 17.41 -38.20
C VAL A 184 -23.60 16.66 -38.11
#